data_AF-A0A133ZK94-F1
#
_entry.id   AF-A0A133ZK94-F1
#
_cell.length_a   1.000
_cell.length_b   1.000
_cell.length_c   1.000
_cell.angle_alpha   90.00
_cell.angle_beta   90.00
_cell.angle_gamma   90.00
#
_symmetry.space_group_name_H-M   'P 1'
#
loop_
_entity.id
_entity.type
_entity.pdbx_description
1 polymer ?
#
loop_
_entity_poly.entity_id
_entity_poly.type
_entity_poly.pdbx_seq_one_letter_code
_entity_poly.pdbx_strand_id
1 'polypeptide(L)' 'MKKATKLTPAAEKKTVRSAFHQPTGRDYVKKMTIEIDRDLHAELKVIAAQKGVTIREIVSTYLEEYVHNNK' A
#
# COMPACT_ATOMS: atom_id res chain seq x y z
N MET A 1 42.32 41.20 -15.44
CA MET A 1 41.32 40.19 -15.83
C MET A 1 41.10 39.23 -14.65
N LYS A 2 39.95 39.28 -13.98
CA LYS A 2 39.61 38.39 -12.85
C LYS A 2 38.76 37.22 -13.37
N LYS A 3 39.25 36.00 -13.20
CA LYS A 3 38.60 34.73 -13.61
C LYS A 3 37.33 34.51 -12.79
N ALA A 4 36.20 34.32 -13.46
CA ALA A 4 34.94 33.91 -12.84
C ALA A 4 34.98 32.42 -12.48
N THR A 5 34.81 32.12 -11.20
CA THR A 5 34.72 30.77 -10.64
C THR A 5 33.38 30.15 -11.02
N LYS A 6 33.38 29.09 -11.85
CA LYS A 6 32.20 28.25 -12.09
C LYS A 6 31.96 27.39 -10.85
N LEU A 7 30.90 27.69 -10.09
CA LEU A 7 30.39 26.83 -9.03
C LEU A 7 29.68 25.64 -9.67
N THR A 8 30.23 24.44 -9.47
CA THR A 8 29.64 23.16 -9.84
C THR A 8 28.43 22.90 -8.93
N PRO A 9 27.27 22.46 -9.43
CA PRO A 9 26.18 22.05 -8.55
C PRO A 9 26.62 20.82 -7.77
N ALA A 10 26.53 20.89 -6.45
CA ALA A 10 26.80 19.77 -5.56
C ALA A 10 25.87 18.60 -5.96
N ALA A 11 26.46 17.47 -6.33
CA ALA A 11 25.72 16.24 -6.58
C ALA A 11 24.93 15.90 -5.29
N GLU A 12 23.60 15.98 -5.37
CA GLU A 12 22.71 15.54 -4.31
C GLU A 12 23.06 14.11 -3.94
N LYS A 13 23.58 13.92 -2.72
CA LYS A 13 23.82 12.60 -2.17
C LYS A 13 22.47 11.91 -2.00
N LYS A 14 22.07 11.12 -3.00
CA LYS A 14 20.96 10.17 -2.90
C LYS A 14 21.29 9.20 -1.77
N THR A 15 20.79 9.51 -0.58
CA THR A 15 20.94 8.64 0.58
C THR A 15 20.11 7.38 0.32
N VAL A 16 20.57 6.23 0.81
CA VAL A 16 19.86 4.94 0.69
C VAL A 16 18.40 5.05 1.22
N ARG A 17 18.14 5.99 2.13
CA ARG A 17 16.79 6.35 2.62
C ARG A 17 15.82 6.78 1.51
N SER A 18 16.27 7.47 0.46
CA SER A 18 15.39 7.90 -0.63
C SER A 18 14.96 6.75 -1.54
N ALA A 19 15.66 5.61 -1.54
CA ALA A 19 15.27 4.42 -2.29
C ALA A 19 14.13 3.63 -1.62
N PHE A 20 13.85 3.88 -0.34
CA PHE A 20 12.75 3.27 0.41
C PHE A 20 11.48 4.13 0.45
N HIS A 21 11.51 5.34 -0.09
CA HIS A 21 10.30 6.10 -0.34
C HIS A 21 9.59 5.52 -1.55
N GLN A 22 8.70 4.55 -1.30
CA GLN A 22 7.71 4.14 -2.29
C GLN A 22 6.88 5.38 -2.64
N PRO A 23 6.80 5.77 -3.93
CA PRO A 23 5.90 6.83 -4.36
C PRO A 23 4.48 6.41 -3.97
N THR A 24 3.77 7.27 -3.24
CA THR A 24 2.39 7.04 -2.79
C THR A 24 1.44 7.18 -3.98
N GLY A 25 1.54 6.33 -5.00
CA GLY A 25 0.58 6.28 -6.12
C GLY A 25 -0.79 5.67 -5.73
N ARG A 26 -1.08 5.58 -4.43
CA ARG A 26 -2.30 4.94 -3.85
C ARG A 26 -2.89 5.85 -2.77
N ASP A 27 -3.03 7.14 -3.06
CA ASP A 27 -3.54 8.11 -2.08
C ASP A 27 -4.95 7.80 -1.54
N TYR A 28 -5.68 6.87 -2.18
CA TYR A 28 -7.02 6.41 -1.76
C TYR A 28 -7.06 5.05 -1.03
N VAL A 29 -5.91 4.39 -0.78
CA VAL A 29 -5.90 3.05 -0.15
C VAL A 29 -5.15 3.09 1.18
N LYS A 30 -5.86 2.80 2.29
CA LYS A 30 -5.26 2.62 3.61
C LYS A 30 -4.95 1.14 3.86
N LYS A 31 -3.75 0.85 4.40
CA LYS A 31 -3.42 -0.49 4.90
C LYS A 31 -4.15 -0.74 6.22
N MET A 32 -4.73 -1.92 6.35
CA MET A 32 -5.41 -2.38 7.55
C MET A 32 -4.89 -3.76 7.91
N THR A 33 -4.57 -3.97 9.18
CA THR A 33 -4.26 -5.27 9.77
C THR A 33 -5.35 -5.59 10.76
N ILE A 34 -5.92 -6.79 10.69
CA ILE A 34 -6.96 -7.26 11.60
C ILE A 34 -6.54 -8.60 12.19
N GLU A 35 -6.98 -8.85 13.41
CA GLU A 35 -6.91 -10.17 14.03
C GLU A 35 -8.25 -10.87 13.81
N ILE A 36 -8.19 -12.09 13.30
CA ILE A 36 -9.35 -12.96 13.11
C ILE A 36 -9.00 -14.35 13.61
N ASP A 37 -10.04 -15.14 13.89
CA ASP A 37 -9.88 -16.53 14.27
C ASP A 37 -9.09 -17.33 13.21
N ARG A 38 -8.28 -18.29 13.67
CA ARG A 38 -7.39 -19.07 12.79
C ARG A 38 -8.17 -19.97 11.84
N ASP A 39 -9.26 -20.58 12.32
CA ASP A 39 -10.08 -21.48 11.52
C ASP A 39 -10.88 -20.66 10.51
N LEU A 40 -11.40 -19.50 10.92
CA LEU A 40 -12.02 -18.55 10.00
C LEU A 40 -11.07 -18.11 8.88
N HIS A 41 -9.80 -17.84 9.21
CA HIS A 41 -8.81 -17.50 8.20
C HIS A 41 -8.51 -18.68 7.25
N ALA A 42 -8.50 -19.91 7.75
CA ALA A 42 -8.32 -21.10 6.92
C ALA A 42 -9.51 -21.29 5.95
N GLU A 43 -10.74 -21.14 6.43
CA GLU A 43 -11.94 -21.19 5.60
C GLU A 43 -11.95 -20.09 4.53
N LEU A 44 -11.59 -18.86 4.91
CA LEU A 44 -11.46 -17.74 3.97
C LEU A 44 -10.46 -18.04 2.84
N LYS A 45 -9.35 -18.73 3.13
CA LYS A 45 -8.39 -19.15 2.09
C LYS A 45 -9.01 -20.14 1.11
N VAL A 46 -9.75 -21.13 1.61
CA VAL A 46 -10.42 -22.13 0.76
C VAL A 46 -11.45 -21.45 -0.14
N ILE A 47 -12.29 -20.59 0.43
CA ILE A 47 -13.32 -19.84 -0.30
C ILE A 47 -12.68 -18.94 -1.37
N ALA A 48 -11.62 -18.21 -1.01
CA ALA A 48 -10.89 -17.35 -1.93
C ALA A 48 -10.35 -18.15 -3.13
N ALA A 49 -9.72 -19.30 -2.88
CA ALA A 49 -9.22 -20.18 -3.93
C ALA A 49 -10.34 -20.73 -4.83
N GLN A 50 -11.46 -21.16 -4.26
CA GLN A 50 -12.61 -21.67 -5.02
C GLN A 50 -13.24 -20.59 -5.92
N LYS A 51 -13.31 -19.35 -5.43
CA LYS A 51 -13.91 -18.22 -6.17
C LYS A 51 -12.94 -17.51 -7.10
N GLY A 52 -11.64 -17.84 -7.07
CA GLY A 52 -10.62 -17.16 -7.86
C GLY A 52 -10.40 -15.70 -7.46
N VAL A 53 -10.64 -15.36 -6.18
CA VAL A 53 -10.49 -14.00 -5.64
C VAL A 53 -9.51 -14.01 -4.46
N THR A 54 -9.11 -12.84 -4.00
CA THR A 54 -8.27 -12.66 -2.82
C THR A 54 -9.12 -12.44 -1.57
N ILE A 55 -8.58 -12.80 -0.39
CA ILE A 55 -9.20 -12.46 0.90
C ILE A 55 -9.42 -10.95 1.04
N ARG A 56 -8.50 -10.14 0.47
CA ARG A 56 -8.65 -8.68 0.44
C ARG A 56 -9.93 -8.26 -0.28
N GLU A 57 -10.21 -8.81 -1.45
CA GLU A 57 -11.41 -8.48 -2.22
C GLU A 57 -12.67 -8.89 -1.46
N ILE A 58 -12.70 -10.08 -0.86
CA ILE A 58 -13.81 -10.54 -0.02
C ILE A 58 -14.08 -9.53 1.10
N VAL A 59 -13.05 -9.18 1.88
CA VAL A 59 -13.19 -8.24 3.01
C VAL A 59 -13.60 -6.85 2.52
N SER A 60 -13.05 -6.38 1.40
CA SER A 60 -13.42 -5.09 0.81
C SER A 60 -14.91 -5.04 0.43
N THR A 61 -15.43 -6.08 -0.22
CA THR A 61 -16.86 -6.17 -0.58
C THR A 61 -17.76 -6.12 0.65
N TYR A 62 -17.46 -6.92 1.69
CA TYR A 62 -18.25 -6.90 2.92
C TYR A 62 -18.23 -5.53 3.63
N LEU A 63 -17.08 -4.84 3.64
CA LEU A 63 -17.00 -3.50 4.23
C LEU A 63 -17.77 -2.46 3.42
N GLU A 64 -17.71 -2.52 2.09
CA GLU A 64 -18.50 -1.65 1.20
C GLU A 64 -20.00 -1.85 1.40
N GLU A 65 -20.47 -3.10 1.42
CA GLU A 65 -21.87 -3.45 1.68
C GLU A 65 -22.32 -2.99 3.06
N TYR A 66 -21.50 -3.22 4.11
CA TYR A 66 -21.81 -2.79 5.46
C TYR A 66 -21.99 -1.27 5.54
N VAL A 67 -21.09 -0.50 4.94
CA VAL A 67 -21.21 0.97 4.90
C VAL A 67 -22.42 1.41 4.10
N HIS A 68 -22.68 0.79 2.94
CA HIS A 68 -23.84 1.12 2.11
C HIS A 68 -25.16 0.90 2.83
N ASN A 69 -25.28 -0.20 3.58
CA ASN A 69 -26.51 -0.58 4.28
C ASN A 69 -26.75 0.19 5.59
N ASN A 70 -25.76 0.96 6.06
CA ASN A 70 -25.83 1.69 7.34
C ASN A 70 -25.62 3.20 7.17
N LYS A 71 -25.81 3.73 5.95
CA LYS A 71 -25.70 5.14 5.62
C LYS A 71 -27.06 5.73 5.31
#